data_AF-A0A949GKU5-F1
#
_entry.id   AF-A0A949GKU5-F1
#
_cell.length_a   1.000
_cell.length_b   1.000
_cell.length_c   1.000
_cell.angle_alpha   90.00
_cell.angle_beta   90.00
_cell.angle_gamma   90.00
#
_symmetry.space_group_name_H-M   'P 1'
#
loop_
_entity.id
_entity.type
_entity.pdbx_description
1 polymer ?
#
loop_
_entity_poly.entity_id
_entity_poly.type
_entity_poly.pdbx_seq_one_letter_code
_entity_poly.pdbx_strand_id
1 'polypeptide(L)'
;MKTKKFFSVVTAVAAAALVLSSAPAANAGVKPASKATIGDDCTSASVGRTAPGRGVDGTDLTCLVVTTGSYKGQTKWWYKDVKPLKNIDWTIPANPGGYSLTADAIADSLKAEGLLGSASSVYKPGAGGSVGLGAFQEIKGKPEAAMVTGIAMTG
;
A
#
# COMPACT_ATOMS: atom_id res chain seq x y z
N MET A 1 -49.50 -28.31 -47.21
CA MET A 1 -48.37 -29.21 -47.50
C MET A 1 -47.51 -29.32 -46.25
N LYS A 2 -47.53 -30.48 -45.59
CA LYS A 2 -46.71 -30.81 -44.41
C LYS A 2 -45.36 -31.34 -44.90
N THR A 3 -44.24 -30.88 -44.31
CA THR A 3 -43.00 -31.69 -44.23
C THR A 3 -42.19 -31.30 -42.99
N LYS A 4 -42.04 -32.27 -42.09
CA LYS A 4 -41.12 -32.31 -40.95
C LYS A 4 -39.68 -32.55 -41.46
N LYS A 5 -38.67 -32.05 -40.75
CA LYS A 5 -37.30 -32.61 -40.60
C LYS A 5 -36.60 -31.86 -39.45
N PHE A 6 -36.54 -32.44 -38.24
CA PHE A 6 -35.57 -33.42 -37.72
C PHE A 6 -34.24 -32.78 -37.27
N PHE A 7 -33.96 -33.06 -35.99
CA PHE A 7 -32.85 -32.69 -35.11
C PHE A 7 -31.40 -32.82 -35.63
N SER A 8 -30.50 -32.22 -34.83
CA SER A 8 -29.06 -32.51 -34.64
C SER A 8 -28.12 -31.66 -35.52
N VAL A 9 -27.00 -31.07 -35.07
CA VAL A 9 -25.98 -31.50 -34.10
C VAL A 9 -25.25 -30.27 -33.51
N VAL A 10 -24.89 -30.38 -32.23
CA VAL A 10 -23.99 -29.51 -31.46
C VAL A 10 -22.58 -29.50 -32.04
N THR A 11 -21.96 -28.32 -32.20
CA THR A 11 -20.50 -28.22 -32.20
C THR A 11 -20.09 -27.02 -31.36
N ALA A 12 -19.66 -27.32 -30.14
CA ALA A 12 -18.98 -26.40 -29.26
C ALA A 12 -17.61 -26.07 -29.86
N VAL A 13 -17.37 -24.80 -30.18
CA VAL A 13 -16.01 -24.28 -30.36
C VAL A 13 -15.71 -23.45 -29.13
N ALA A 14 -14.96 -24.04 -28.21
CA ALA A 14 -14.38 -23.38 -27.06
C ALA A 14 -13.31 -22.40 -27.55
N ALA A 15 -13.68 -21.13 -27.72
CA ALA A 15 -12.71 -20.05 -27.75
C ALA A 15 -12.42 -19.66 -26.29
N ALA A 16 -11.34 -20.23 -25.75
CA ALA A 16 -10.73 -19.77 -24.52
C ALA A 16 -10.14 -18.37 -24.75
N ALA A 17 -10.99 -17.35 -24.73
CA ALA A 17 -10.55 -16.02 -24.37
C ALA A 17 -10.26 -16.09 -22.88
N LEU A 18 -8.99 -16.28 -22.54
CA LEU A 18 -8.44 -16.03 -21.22
C LEU A 18 -8.94 -14.65 -20.80
N VAL A 19 -9.99 -14.67 -19.99
CA VAL A 19 -10.44 -13.58 -19.17
C VAL A 19 -9.20 -13.22 -18.36
N LEU A 20 -8.46 -12.21 -18.82
CA LEU A 20 -7.68 -11.37 -17.94
C LEU A 20 -8.72 -10.88 -16.93
N SER A 21 -8.79 -11.61 -15.82
CA SER A 21 -9.49 -11.19 -14.63
C SER A 21 -8.75 -9.97 -14.12
N SER A 22 -8.97 -8.82 -14.76
CA SER A 22 -9.21 -7.62 -13.98
C SER A 22 -10.45 -7.97 -13.18
N ALA A 23 -10.24 -8.59 -12.01
CA ALA A 23 -11.21 -8.45 -10.94
C ALA A 23 -11.54 -6.95 -10.94
N PRO A 24 -12.79 -6.53 -11.23
CA PRO A 24 -13.13 -5.15 -10.93
C PRO A 24 -12.70 -4.99 -9.48
N ALA A 25 -11.76 -4.07 -9.22
CA ALA A 25 -11.44 -3.68 -7.85
C ALA A 25 -12.80 -3.54 -7.19
N ALA A 26 -13.07 -4.35 -6.17
CA ALA A 26 -14.39 -4.48 -5.59
C ALA A 26 -14.86 -3.06 -5.28
N ASN A 27 -15.74 -2.50 -6.12
CA ASN A 27 -16.23 -1.15 -5.94
C ASN A 27 -17.19 -1.27 -4.77
N ALA A 28 -16.64 -1.20 -3.56
CA ALA A 28 -17.40 -1.06 -2.35
C ALA A 28 -18.31 0.14 -2.59
N GLY A 29 -19.62 -0.09 -2.58
CA GLY A 29 -20.60 0.92 -2.95
C GLY A 29 -20.30 2.23 -2.21
N VAL A 30 -20.37 3.33 -2.95
CA VAL A 30 -19.99 4.67 -2.49
C VAL A 30 -20.53 4.95 -1.09
N LYS A 31 -19.65 5.35 -0.17
CA LYS A 31 -20.02 5.58 1.24
C LYS A 31 -20.29 7.05 1.51
N PRO A 32 -21.36 7.38 2.25
CA PRO A 32 -21.57 8.72 2.75
C PRO A 32 -20.56 9.05 3.86
N ALA A 33 -20.30 10.35 4.08
CA ALA A 33 -19.33 10.83 5.08
C ALA A 33 -19.54 10.23 6.48
N SER A 34 -20.79 10.06 6.92
CA SER A 34 -21.15 9.51 8.24
C SER A 34 -20.79 8.04 8.45
N LYS A 35 -20.49 7.31 7.37
CA LYS A 35 -20.11 5.89 7.39
C LYS A 35 -18.78 5.62 6.69
N ALA A 36 -18.10 6.67 6.23
CA ALA A 36 -16.84 6.57 5.51
C ALA A 36 -15.75 5.93 6.37
N THR A 37 -14.90 5.14 5.73
CA THR A 37 -13.65 4.62 6.27
C THR A 37 -12.53 4.98 5.30
N ILE A 38 -11.28 4.98 5.76
CA ILE A 38 -10.13 5.25 4.91
C ILE A 38 -10.11 4.31 3.71
N GLY A 39 -9.98 4.87 2.50
CA GLY A 39 -9.95 4.11 1.24
C GLY A 39 -11.33 3.76 0.65
N ASP A 40 -12.43 4.07 1.32
CA ASP A 40 -13.78 3.90 0.74
C ASP A 40 -13.98 4.83 -0.45
N ASP A 41 -14.72 4.36 -1.46
CA ASP A 41 -15.13 5.20 -2.58
C ASP A 41 -16.07 6.32 -2.13
N CYS A 42 -15.84 7.52 -2.67
CA CYS A 42 -16.73 8.67 -2.50
C CYS A 42 -17.16 9.22 -3.86
N THR A 43 -18.34 9.82 -3.95
CA THR A 43 -18.81 10.38 -5.22
C THR A 43 -17.97 11.59 -5.63
N SER A 44 -17.80 11.82 -6.94
CA SER A 44 -17.17 13.06 -7.43
C SER A 44 -17.88 14.32 -6.92
N ALA A 45 -19.20 14.24 -6.70
CA ALA A 45 -19.99 15.32 -6.10
C ALA A 45 -19.69 15.57 -4.61
N SER A 46 -19.01 14.64 -3.94
CA SER A 46 -18.60 14.75 -2.54
C SER A 46 -17.17 15.24 -2.38
N VAL A 47 -16.41 15.46 -3.47
CA VAL A 47 -15.03 15.94 -3.39
C VAL A 47 -14.97 17.25 -2.61
N GLY A 48 -14.06 17.32 -1.64
CA GLY A 48 -13.92 18.44 -0.70
C GLY A 48 -14.80 18.33 0.56
N ARG A 49 -15.71 17.36 0.65
CA ARG A 49 -16.44 17.08 1.89
C ARG A 49 -15.57 16.38 2.91
N THR A 50 -15.84 16.67 4.17
CA THR A 50 -15.17 16.09 5.33
C THR A 50 -16.06 15.04 6.00
N ALA A 51 -15.45 13.95 6.45
CA ALA A 51 -16.02 12.90 7.26
C ALA A 51 -15.35 12.95 8.65
N PRO A 52 -15.96 13.64 9.64
CA PRO A 52 -15.30 13.95 10.90
C PRO A 52 -15.02 12.71 11.75
N GLY A 53 -13.81 12.60 12.30
CA GLY A 53 -13.42 11.51 13.21
C GLY A 53 -13.48 10.10 12.60
N ARG A 54 -13.35 9.99 11.27
CA ARG A 54 -13.47 8.71 10.53
C ARG A 54 -12.13 8.08 10.16
N GLY A 55 -11.02 8.78 10.37
CA GLY A 55 -9.67 8.24 10.25
C GLY A 55 -9.41 7.16 11.29
N VAL A 56 -8.48 6.25 11.01
CA VAL A 56 -8.08 5.19 11.94
C VAL A 56 -7.40 5.72 13.20
N ASP A 57 -6.82 6.90 13.10
CA ASP A 57 -6.22 7.73 14.14
C ASP A 57 -7.23 8.70 14.79
N GLY A 58 -8.51 8.63 14.42
CA GLY A 58 -9.56 9.51 14.90
C GLY A 58 -9.56 10.91 14.26
N THR A 59 -8.73 11.17 13.26
CA THR A 59 -8.75 12.43 12.51
C THR A 59 -9.80 12.41 11.40
N ASP A 60 -9.99 13.55 10.74
CA ASP A 60 -10.99 13.71 9.71
C ASP A 60 -10.51 13.14 8.37
N LEU A 61 -11.42 12.45 7.67
CA LEU A 61 -11.20 12.08 6.27
C LEU A 61 -11.81 13.14 5.36
N THR A 62 -11.22 13.35 4.20
CA THR A 62 -11.74 14.20 3.14
C THR A 62 -11.95 13.36 1.90
N CYS A 63 -13.09 13.53 1.23
CA CYS A 63 -13.27 12.94 -0.09
C CYS A 63 -12.41 13.72 -1.08
N LEU A 64 -11.41 13.06 -1.68
CA LEU A 64 -10.46 13.70 -2.58
C LEU A 64 -9.94 12.71 -3.61
N VAL A 65 -9.33 13.24 -4.68
CA VAL A 65 -8.56 12.44 -5.63
C VAL A 65 -7.19 12.16 -5.02
N VAL A 66 -6.90 10.89 -4.73
CA VAL A 66 -5.67 10.49 -4.08
C VAL A 66 -4.47 10.74 -5.01
N THR A 67 -3.38 11.27 -4.49
CA THR A 67 -2.20 11.67 -5.28
C THR A 67 -1.03 10.70 -5.20
N THR A 68 -1.05 9.77 -4.23
CA THR A 68 0.03 8.84 -3.90
C THR A 68 -0.52 7.45 -3.60
N GLY A 69 0.37 6.44 -3.56
CA GLY A 69 -0.03 5.06 -3.26
C GLY A 69 -0.78 4.38 -4.39
N SER A 70 -1.19 3.14 -4.12
CA SER A 70 -1.98 2.30 -5.03
C SER A 70 -3.33 2.92 -5.46
N TYR A 71 -3.89 3.87 -4.70
CA TYR A 71 -5.14 4.57 -5.06
C TYR A 71 -4.95 5.84 -5.87
N LYS A 72 -3.72 6.18 -6.29
CA LYS A 72 -3.44 7.39 -7.06
C LYS A 72 -4.39 7.55 -8.25
N GLY A 73 -5.01 8.72 -8.35
CA GLY A 73 -5.99 9.08 -9.38
C GLY A 73 -7.42 8.67 -9.07
N GLN A 74 -7.68 7.95 -7.98
CA GLN A 74 -9.03 7.52 -7.59
C GLN A 74 -9.64 8.48 -6.56
N THR A 75 -10.97 8.63 -6.62
CA THR A 75 -11.73 9.48 -5.70
C THR A 75 -12.12 8.68 -4.46
N LYS A 76 -11.39 8.89 -3.36
CA LYS A 76 -11.55 8.11 -2.11
C LYS A 76 -11.74 9.03 -0.91
N TRP A 77 -12.34 8.49 0.14
CA TRP A 77 -12.22 9.05 1.49
C TRP A 77 -10.79 8.85 1.96
N TRP A 78 -10.04 9.94 2.08
CA TRP A 78 -8.60 9.91 2.34
C TRP A 78 -8.18 10.99 3.32
N TYR A 79 -6.98 10.85 3.88
CA TYR A 79 -6.38 11.89 4.70
C TYR A 79 -5.97 13.07 3.82
N LYS A 80 -6.41 14.28 4.21
CA LYS A 80 -6.12 15.51 3.45
C LYS A 80 -4.62 15.80 3.38
N ASP A 81 -3.92 15.56 4.49
CA ASP A 81 -2.54 16.01 4.71
C ASP A 81 -1.51 14.87 4.63
N VAL A 82 -1.80 13.81 3.87
CA VAL A 82 -0.77 12.78 3.59
C VAL A 82 0.38 13.44 2.85
N LYS A 83 1.53 13.49 3.49
CA LYS A 83 2.79 13.98 2.92
C LYS A 83 3.72 12.78 2.73
N PRO A 84 4.22 12.55 1.51
CA PRO A 84 5.29 11.59 1.30
C PRO A 84 6.47 11.85 2.23
N LEU A 85 7.10 10.78 2.69
CA LEU A 85 8.33 10.87 3.46
C LEU A 85 9.45 11.38 2.55
N LYS A 86 10.19 12.38 3.03
CA LYS A 86 11.35 12.89 2.30
C LYS A 86 12.43 11.81 2.19
N ASN A 87 12.77 11.20 3.32
CA ASN A 87 13.73 10.13 3.40
C ASN A 87 13.41 9.14 4.53
N ILE A 88 14.00 7.95 4.45
CA ILE A 88 14.14 7.01 5.56
C ILE A 88 15.64 6.70 5.71
N ASP A 89 16.12 6.77 6.95
CA ASP A 89 17.49 6.44 7.31
C ASP A 89 17.50 5.12 8.09
N TRP A 90 17.84 4.04 7.39
CA TRP A 90 17.87 2.69 7.93
C TRP A 90 19.12 2.45 8.75
N THR A 91 18.93 1.96 9.98
CA THR A 91 19.98 1.29 10.75
C THR A 91 19.85 -0.21 10.54
N ILE A 92 20.87 -0.81 9.91
CA ILE A 92 20.93 -2.25 9.65
C ILE A 92 21.86 -2.88 10.69
N PRO A 93 21.34 -3.71 11.62
CA PRO A 93 22.13 -4.26 12.74
C PRO A 93 22.98 -5.48 12.32
N ALA A 94 23.47 -5.51 11.09
CA ALA A 94 24.24 -6.61 10.52
C ALA A 94 25.12 -6.10 9.36
N ASN A 95 25.90 -7.01 8.77
CA ASN A 95 26.49 -6.80 7.45
C ASN A 95 25.39 -6.87 6.36
N PRO A 96 25.67 -6.42 5.13
CA PRO A 96 24.74 -6.57 4.00
C PRO A 96 24.21 -8.00 3.88
N GLY A 97 22.89 -8.14 3.72
CA GLY A 97 22.20 -9.42 3.73
C GLY A 97 20.69 -9.25 3.83
N GLY A 98 20.01 -10.23 4.42
CA GLY A 98 18.53 -10.27 4.46
C GLY A 98 17.88 -9.00 5.02
N TYR A 99 18.48 -8.38 6.05
CA TYR A 99 17.94 -7.16 6.65
C TYR A 99 18.03 -5.95 5.72
N SER A 100 19.19 -5.74 5.06
CA SER A 100 19.32 -4.64 4.09
C SER A 100 18.48 -4.88 2.84
N LEU A 101 18.40 -6.12 2.34
CA LEU A 101 17.53 -6.45 1.21
C LEU A 101 16.04 -6.19 1.51
N THR A 102 15.62 -6.46 2.75
CA THR A 102 14.26 -6.14 3.20
C THR A 102 14.05 -4.63 3.29
N ALA A 103 15.03 -3.89 3.84
CA ALA A 103 14.97 -2.43 3.90
C ALA A 103 14.91 -1.79 2.50
N ASP A 104 15.69 -2.30 1.55
CA ASP A 104 15.68 -1.86 0.15
C ASP A 104 14.33 -2.16 -0.51
N ALA A 105 13.78 -3.36 -0.33
CA ALA A 105 12.47 -3.74 -0.87
C ALA A 105 11.33 -2.85 -0.35
N ILE A 106 11.36 -2.51 0.95
CA ILE A 106 10.40 -1.56 1.54
C ILE A 106 10.59 -0.18 0.91
N ALA A 107 11.83 0.32 0.85
CA ALA A 107 12.12 1.64 0.30
C ALA A 107 11.70 1.77 -1.17
N ASP A 108 11.98 0.76 -1.99
CA ASP A 108 11.67 0.77 -3.41
C ASP A 108 10.16 0.67 -3.67
N SER A 109 9.44 -0.09 -2.86
CA SER A 109 7.97 -0.12 -2.90
C SER A 109 7.39 1.26 -2.58
N LEU A 110 7.87 1.92 -1.52
CA LEU A 110 7.39 3.26 -1.14
C LEU A 110 7.75 4.32 -2.18
N LYS A 111 8.94 4.25 -2.80
CA LYS A 111 9.33 5.14 -3.90
C LYS A 111 8.43 4.94 -5.11
N ALA A 112 8.15 3.70 -5.50
CA ALA A 112 7.28 3.38 -6.63
C ALA A 112 5.85 3.92 -6.42
N GLU A 113 5.38 3.92 -5.17
CA GLU A 113 4.09 4.51 -4.77
C GLU A 113 4.13 6.04 -4.60
N GLY A 114 5.29 6.68 -4.77
CA GLY A 114 5.46 8.12 -4.55
C GLY A 114 5.29 8.54 -3.09
N LEU A 115 5.46 7.60 -2.16
CA LEU A 115 5.37 7.81 -0.71
C LEU A 115 6.74 8.06 -0.06
N LEU A 116 7.83 7.84 -0.79
CA LEU A 116 9.21 8.06 -0.31
C LEU A 116 10.07 8.73 -1.38
N GLY A 117 10.84 9.75 -0.99
CA GLY A 117 11.84 10.40 -1.84
C GLY A 117 13.13 9.59 -1.95
N SER A 118 13.84 9.39 -0.84
CA SER A 118 15.11 8.66 -0.80
C SER A 118 15.22 7.71 0.39
N ALA A 119 16.14 6.75 0.32
CA ALA A 119 16.47 5.90 1.46
C ALA A 119 17.99 5.82 1.60
N SER A 120 18.47 5.78 2.84
CA SER A 120 19.89 5.55 3.16
C SER A 120 20.01 4.41 4.17
N SER A 121 21.17 3.75 4.20
CA SER A 121 21.42 2.62 5.10
C SER A 121 22.78 2.77 5.78
N VAL A 122 22.79 2.60 7.10
CA VAL A 122 24.01 2.51 7.92
C VAL A 122 24.09 1.14 8.55
N TYR A 123 25.21 0.45 8.33
CA TYR A 123 25.46 -0.89 8.85
C TYR A 123 26.16 -0.83 10.22
N LYS A 124 25.58 -1.52 11.19
CA LYS A 124 26.06 -1.62 12.58
C LYS A 124 26.07 -3.09 13.03
N PRO A 125 26.94 -3.94 12.44
CA PRO A 125 27.06 -5.33 12.83
C PRO A 125 27.65 -5.47 14.25
N GLY A 126 27.33 -6.58 14.93
CA GLY A 126 27.98 -6.99 16.17
C GLY A 126 27.03 -7.61 17.19
N ALA A 127 27.51 -8.60 17.95
CA ALA A 127 26.80 -9.29 19.03
C ALA A 127 25.35 -9.66 18.65
N GLY A 128 25.18 -10.37 17.53
CA GLY A 128 23.85 -10.74 17.05
C GLY A 128 22.95 -9.56 16.67
N GLY A 129 23.49 -8.37 16.41
CA GLY A 129 22.71 -7.17 16.11
C GLY A 129 22.28 -6.34 17.32
N SER A 130 22.61 -6.78 18.54
CA SER A 130 22.40 -5.97 19.75
C SER A 130 23.20 -4.65 19.72
N VAL A 131 24.37 -4.63 19.06
CA VAL A 131 25.15 -3.40 18.83
C VAL A 131 24.37 -2.39 17.99
N GLY A 132 23.76 -2.86 16.89
CA GLY A 132 22.94 -2.01 16.03
C GLY A 132 21.69 -1.53 16.74
N LEU A 133 21.02 -2.38 17.52
CA LEU A 133 19.86 -2.00 18.32
C LEU A 133 20.20 -0.94 19.37
N GLY A 134 21.31 -1.09 20.10
CA GLY A 134 21.80 -0.09 21.04
C GLY A 134 22.04 1.25 20.36
N ALA A 135 22.77 1.24 19.24
CA ALA A 135 23.01 2.45 18.45
C ALA A 135 21.71 3.10 17.93
N PHE A 136 20.70 2.31 17.55
CA PHE A 136 19.41 2.82 17.10
C PHE A 136 18.62 3.48 18.24
N GLN A 137 18.63 2.89 19.43
CA GLN A 137 17.94 3.44 20.61
C GLN A 137 18.50 4.80 21.05
N GLU A 138 19.77 5.08 20.75
CA GLU A 138 20.42 6.37 21.02
C GLU A 138 19.99 7.47 20.04
N ILE A 139 19.41 7.13 18.88
CA ILE A 139 18.91 8.12 17.93
C ILE A 139 17.67 8.81 18.53
N LYS A 140 17.80 10.11 18.81
CA LYS A 140 16.71 10.96 19.32
C LYS A 140 16.33 12.03 18.31
N GLY A 141 15.05 12.37 18.26
CA GLY A 141 14.54 13.49 17.47
C GLY A 141 14.65 13.33 15.95
N LYS A 142 14.86 12.10 15.46
CA LYS A 142 14.91 11.78 14.02
C LYS A 142 13.72 10.91 13.62
N PRO A 143 12.57 11.50 13.24
CA PRO A 143 11.38 10.73 12.84
C PRO A 143 11.61 9.85 11.59
N GLU A 144 12.63 10.15 10.79
CA GLU A 144 13.05 9.40 9.60
C GLU A 144 13.93 8.18 9.92
N ALA A 145 14.41 8.04 11.16
CA ALA A 145 15.25 6.92 11.56
C ALA A 145 14.40 5.66 11.73
N ALA A 146 14.78 4.60 11.03
CA ALA A 146 14.11 3.32 11.12
C ALA A 146 15.11 2.17 11.19
N MET A 147 14.67 1.01 11.70
CA MET A 147 15.47 -0.20 11.75
C MET A 147 14.67 -1.35 11.16
N VAL A 148 15.32 -2.15 10.32
CA VAL A 148 14.83 -3.46 9.90
C VAL A 148 15.72 -4.51 10.55
N THR A 149 15.09 -5.43 11.29
CA THR A 149 15.76 -6.55 11.93
C THR A 149 14.85 -7.77 11.96
N GLY A 150 15.40 -8.94 12.27
CA GLY A 150 14.67 -10.20 12.41
C GLY A 150 14.81 -10.81 13.81
N ILE A 151 14.12 -11.94 14.02
CA ILE A 151 14.20 -12.71 15.28
C ILE A 151 15.57 -13.32 15.53
N ALA A 152 16.43 -13.41 14.50
CA ALA A 152 17.76 -14.00 14.56
C ALA A 152 18.80 -13.04 15.17
N MET A 153 18.40 -12.25 16.17
CA MET A 153 19.33 -11.44 16.95
C MET A 153 19.95 -12.29 18.07
N THR A 154 20.74 -13.30 17.69
CA THR A 154 21.43 -14.18 18.63
C THR A 154 22.85 -13.69 18.85
N GLY A 155 23.14 -13.22 20.07
CA GLY A 155 24.45 -12.75 20.49
C GLY A 155 25.50 -13.84 20.59
#